data_AF-A0A3D2GM46-F1
#
_entry.id   AF-A0A3D2GM46-F1
#
_cell.length_a   1.000
_cell.length_b   1.000
_cell.length_c   1.000
_cell.angle_alpha   90.00
_cell.angle_beta   90.00
_cell.angle_gamma   90.00
#
_symmetry.space_group_name_H-M   'P 1'
#
loop_
_entity.id
_entity.type
_entity.pdbx_description
1 polymer ?
#
loop_
_entity_poly.entity_id
_entity_poly.type
_entity_poly.pdbx_seq_one_letter_code
_entity_poly.pdbx_strand_id
1 'polypeptide(L)' 'GMAAAMNGMALHGGAIPYSGTFLAFSDYNRPALRLAALMEQRVIHVMTHDSIG' A
#
# COMPACT_ATOMS: atom_id res chain seq x y z
N GLY A 1 6.52 -1.58 -6.58
CA GLY A 1 7.64 -2.16 -5.80
C GLY A 1 7.22 -2.44 -4.37
N MET A 2 7.19 -1.41 -3.52
CA MET A 2 6.84 -1.53 -2.09
C MET A 2 5.39 -2.03 -1.85
N ALA A 3 4.37 -1.38 -2.43
CA ALA A 3 2.97 -1.76 -2.19
C ALA A 3 2.68 -3.22 -2.64
N ALA A 4 3.27 -3.67 -3.75
CA ALA A 4 3.15 -5.06 -4.20
C ALA A 4 3.84 -6.05 -3.25
N ALA A 5 5.00 -5.69 -2.69
CA ALA A 5 5.66 -6.51 -1.67
C ALA A 5 4.81 -6.62 -0.39
N MET A 6 4.14 -5.54 0.02
CA MET A 6 3.21 -5.58 1.16
C MET A 6 2.03 -6.52 0.89
N ASN A 7 1.48 -6.52 -0.33
CA ASN A 7 0.44 -7.48 -0.72
C ASN A 7 0.94 -8.92 -0.58
N GLY A 8 2.18 -9.18 -1.01
CA GLY A 8 2.83 -10.48 -0.84
C GLY A 8 2.98 -10.88 0.64
N MET A 9 3.34 -9.95 1.53
CA MET A 9 3.42 -10.22 2.96
C MET A 9 2.05 -10.48 3.59
N ALA A 10 1.02 -9.74 3.21
CA ALA A 10 -0.35 -10.00 3.67
C ALA A 10 -0.83 -11.39 3.23
N LEU A 11 -0.54 -11.78 1.99
CA LEU A 11 -0.85 -13.11 1.45
C LEU A 11 -0.06 -14.24 2.15
N HIS A 12 1.22 -14.01 2.45
CA HIS A 12 2.03 -14.96 3.19
C HIS A 12 1.53 -15.16 4.62
N GLY A 13 1.02 -14.10 5.25
CA GLY A 13 0.56 -14.13 6.64
C GLY A 13 1.69 -14.03 7.66
N GLY A 14 1.30 -13.93 8.93
CA GLY A 14 2.20 -13.75 10.07
C GLY A 14 2.52 -12.29 10.42
N ALA A 15 2.08 -11.33 9.61
CA ALA A 15 2.22 -9.90 9.88
C ALA A 15 1.03 -9.09 9.32
N ILE A 16 0.80 -7.90 9.87
CA ILE A 16 -0.04 -6.87 9.26
C ILE A 16 0.89 -5.83 8.65
N PRO A 17 1.19 -5.92 7.33
CA PRO A 17 2.18 -5.07 6.72
C PRO A 17 1.67 -3.64 6.57
N TYR A 18 2.57 -2.67 6.74
CA TYR A 18 2.31 -1.28 6.45
C TYR A 18 3.43 -0.66 5.61
N SER A 19 3.08 0.34 4.81
CA SER A 19 4.03 1.09 3.98
C SER A 19 3.75 2.59 4.02
N GLY A 20 4.79 3.43 4.01
CA GLY A 20 4.66 4.89 4.02
C GLY A 20 5.18 5.56 2.75
N THR A 21 4.46 6.57 2.24
CA THR A 21 4.96 7.47 1.18
C THR A 21 4.21 8.82 1.18
N PHE A 22 4.51 9.71 0.23
CA PHE A 22 3.74 10.94 0.01
C PHE A 22 2.48 10.65 -0.81
N LEU A 23 1.38 11.36 -0.56
CA LEU A 23 0.12 11.16 -1.27
C LEU A 23 0.30 11.32 -2.79
N ALA A 24 1.09 12.30 -3.22
CA ALA A 24 1.41 12.52 -4.63
C ALA A 24 2.07 11.30 -5.31
N PHE A 25 2.78 10.45 -4.56
CA PHE A 25 3.40 9.24 -5.09
C PHE A 25 2.52 7.99 -4.99
N SER A 26 1.27 8.12 -4.53
CA SER A 26 0.29 7.03 -4.59
C SER A 26 0.05 6.54 -6.03
N ASP A 27 0.20 7.41 -7.03
CA ASP A 27 0.04 7.05 -8.45
C ASP A 27 1.06 6.02 -8.92
N TYR A 28 2.29 6.03 -8.38
CA TYR A 28 3.30 5.01 -8.65
C TYR A 28 2.92 3.64 -8.08
N ASN A 29 2.02 3.60 -7.10
CA ASN A 29 1.58 2.38 -6.43
C ASN A 29 0.16 1.96 -6.83
N ARG A 30 -0.54 2.76 -7.66
CA ARG A 30 -1.97 2.60 -7.96
C ARG A 30 -2.39 1.19 -8.38
N PRO A 31 -1.65 0.44 -9.24
CA PRO A 31 -2.02 -0.94 -9.58
C PRO A 31 -1.98 -1.90 -8.38
N ALA A 32 -0.99 -1.74 -7.49
CA ALA A 32 -0.83 -2.60 -6.33
C ALA A 32 -1.87 -2.29 -5.23
N LEU A 33 -2.20 -1.01 -5.03
CA LEU A 33 -3.28 -0.58 -4.13
C LEU A 33 -4.62 -1.17 -4.57
N ARG A 34 -4.92 -1.07 -5.88
CA ARG A 34 -6.13 -1.66 -6.47
C ARG A 34 -6.17 -3.18 -6.29
N LEU A 35 -5.05 -3.86 -6.52
CA LEU A 35 -4.99 -5.32 -6.38
C LEU A 35 -5.21 -5.75 -4.92
N ALA A 36 -4.64 -5.04 -3.94
CA ALA A 36 -4.87 -5.31 -2.53
C ALA A 36 -6.36 -5.23 -2.16
N ALA A 37 -7.05 -4.20 -2.67
CA ALA A 37 -8.48 -4.02 -2.46
C ALA A 37 -9.32 -5.14 -3.10
N LEU A 38 -8.98 -5.55 -4.34
CA LEU A 38 -9.68 -6.65 -5.03
C LEU A 38 -9.50 -8.00 -4.35
N MET A 39 -8.34 -8.25 -3.75
CA MET A 39 -8.02 -9.48 -3.04
C MET A 39 -8.45 -9.45 -1.56
N GLU A 40 -9.08 -8.36 -1.12
CA GLU A 40 -9.49 -8.13 0.27
C GLU A 40 -8.33 -8.32 1.28
N GLN A 41 -7.11 -7.91 0.90
CA GLN A 41 -5.93 -8.09 1.74
C GLN A 41 -5.77 -6.97 2.76
N ARG A 42 -5.42 -7.36 3.99
CA ARG A 42 -5.17 -6.42 5.10
C ARG A 42 -3.77 -5.81 5.01
N VAL A 43 -3.62 -4.79 4.17
CA VAL A 43 -2.41 -3.98 4.02
C VAL A 43 -2.70 -2.53 4.38
N ILE A 44 -1.82 -1.89 5.17
CA ILE A 44 -2.00 -0.49 5.59
C ILE A 44 -1.07 0.40 4.75
N HIS A 45 -1.63 1.32 3.98
CA HIS A 45 -0.84 2.31 3.23
C HIS A 45 -0.95 3.69 3.89
N VAL A 46 0.13 4.13 4.51
CA VAL A 46 0.25 5.45 5.12
C VAL A 46 0.66 6.44 4.04
N MET A 47 -0.17 7.46 3.82
CA MET A 47 0.08 8.54 2.87
C MET A 47 0.18 9.84 3.65
N THR A 48 1.33 10.51 3.54
CA THR A 48 1.62 11.80 4.19
C THR A 48 1.72 12.90 3.14
N HIS A 49 1.92 14.17 3.55
CA HIS A 49 2.06 15.30 2.62
C HIS A 49 0.89 15.34 1.64
N ASP A 50 -0.32 15.44 2.19
CA ASP A 50 -1.59 15.27 1.46
C ASP A 50 -2.04 16.55 0.74
N SER A 51 -1.31 17.64 0.91
CA SER A 51 -1.71 18.96 0.44
C SER A 51 -0.48 19.85 0.20
N ILE A 52 -0.75 21.14 -0.08
CA ILE A 52 0.26 22.19 -0.27
C ILE A 52 1.00 22.60 1.03
N GLY A 53 0.62 22.03 2.18
CA GLY A 53 1.18 22.34 3.49
C GLY A 53 2.48 21.63 3.81
#